data_AF-A0A401PJ41-F1
#
_entry.id   AF-A0A401PJ41-F1
#
_cell.length_a   1.000
_cell.length_b   1.000
_cell.length_c   1.000
_cell.angle_alpha   90.00
_cell.angle_beta   90.00
_cell.angle_gamma   90.00
#
_symmetry.space_group_name_H-M   'P 1'
#
loop_
_entity.id
_entity.type
_entity.pdbx_description
1 polymer ?
#
loop_
_entity_poly.entity_id
_entity_poly.type
_entity_poly.pdbx_seq_one_letter_code
_entity_poly.pdbx_strand_id
1 'polypeptide(L)'
;DPGISSTQRAGKYKPYDDGVKRGIFIKNETGQPLIGKVWPGPTAFPDFTNPETWAWWYENIKEFHDKVSFDGMWIDMNEPSDFVSGGIYGCPDNNLENPPYVPGVTGWHLRSATICMSGKQYLSSHYNLHNLYGLTEAIASHNALIKVIGKRPFVISRSTFPSHGRYAGHWTGDILSDWNDMYYTIPAIMLFNMFGIPLVGADVCGFRSKTTEELCVRWTQVGSFYPFMRNHNDLKQPSQEPYVFSESAQSAMRKALLTRYTLLPFLYTLFHKAHSAGEMVVRPLSFEFRQDPNTPSIDRQFMWGEALLITPVLEPETVEVSGYFPPTKWYNLHDGSAVHSKGQYILLQAPLDTINVHLRGGCILPTQEPNTTTAASRGNPFGLIVALSDQGIARGELFWDDGESLLTYENGDYTEIIFIAKNNVLFSEIIHLNSQIDGLKLGSVFVFGVPFAPQKVSVNGFWISDFSYRTDTEVLTLQNLSVLMGEQFTITWF
;
A
#
# COMPACT_ATOMS: atom_id res chain seq x y z
N ASP A 1 -8.33 -11.02 16.13
CA ASP A 1 -8.87 -10.02 17.09
C ASP A 1 -8.22 -10.16 18.45
N PRO A 2 -8.01 -9.04 19.15
CA PRO A 2 -7.42 -9.03 20.48
C PRO A 2 -8.38 -9.52 21.57
N GLY A 3 -9.70 -9.40 21.41
CA GLY A 3 -10.65 -9.87 22.43
C GLY A 3 -10.70 -11.39 22.53
N ILE A 4 -10.24 -11.95 23.65
CA ILE A 4 -10.15 -13.39 23.89
C ILE A 4 -11.39 -13.86 24.66
N SER A 5 -12.15 -14.80 24.08
CA SER A 5 -13.40 -15.29 24.67
C SER A 5 -13.18 -15.83 26.09
N SER A 6 -14.03 -15.37 27.01
CA SER A 6 -13.91 -15.63 28.45
C SER A 6 -15.05 -16.50 29.00
N THR A 7 -15.81 -17.17 28.11
CA THR A 7 -17.05 -17.89 28.48
C THR A 7 -16.94 -19.40 28.40
N GLN A 8 -15.88 -19.92 27.77
CA GLN A 8 -15.66 -21.34 27.63
C GLN A 8 -15.38 -21.96 29.00
N ARG A 9 -15.77 -23.23 29.16
CA ARG A 9 -15.45 -24.00 30.37
C ARG A 9 -13.93 -24.06 30.54
N ALA A 10 -13.47 -23.96 31.79
CA ALA A 10 -12.04 -24.05 32.10
C ALA A 10 -11.40 -25.31 31.46
N GLY A 11 -10.24 -25.11 30.83
CA GLY A 11 -9.50 -26.16 30.12
C GLY A 11 -10.05 -26.49 28.73
N LYS A 12 -11.02 -25.74 28.21
CA LYS A 12 -11.58 -25.93 26.86
C LYS A 12 -11.14 -24.85 25.88
N TYR A 13 -10.48 -23.79 26.33
CA TYR A 13 -9.99 -22.75 25.45
C TYR A 13 -8.65 -22.24 25.93
N LYS A 14 -7.61 -22.95 25.49
CA LYS A 14 -6.20 -22.74 25.86
C LYS A 14 -5.75 -21.27 25.80
N PRO A 15 -6.08 -20.46 24.76
CA PRO A 15 -5.69 -19.06 24.72
C PRO A 15 -6.15 -18.30 25.97
N TYR A 16 -7.40 -18.48 26.40
CA TYR A 16 -7.91 -17.85 27.61
C TYR A 16 -7.35 -18.47 28.89
N ASP A 17 -7.36 -19.80 29.00
CA ASP A 17 -6.91 -20.53 30.19
C ASP A 17 -5.43 -20.19 30.53
N ASP A 18 -4.56 -20.19 29.51
CA ASP A 18 -3.16 -19.82 29.68
C ASP A 18 -2.98 -18.32 29.95
N GLY A 19 -3.80 -17.47 29.33
CA GLY A 19 -3.77 -16.03 29.56
C GLY A 19 -4.11 -15.67 31.01
N VAL A 20 -5.14 -16.32 31.57
CA VAL A 20 -5.49 -16.16 33.00
C VAL A 20 -4.35 -16.65 33.87
N LYS A 21 -3.79 -17.84 33.59
CA LYS A 21 -2.67 -18.41 34.36
C LYS A 21 -1.43 -17.52 34.37
N ARG A 22 -1.12 -16.86 33.25
CA ARG A 22 0.02 -15.93 33.12
C ARG A 22 -0.30 -14.50 33.57
N GLY A 23 -1.57 -14.20 33.85
CA GLY A 23 -2.00 -12.87 34.30
C GLY A 23 -1.83 -11.77 33.26
N ILE A 24 -1.99 -12.09 31.97
CA ILE A 24 -1.69 -11.20 30.83
C ILE A 24 -2.85 -10.28 30.42
N PHE A 25 -4.05 -10.48 30.97
CA PHE A 25 -5.20 -9.65 30.62
C PHE A 25 -5.18 -8.32 31.38
N ILE A 26 -5.70 -7.26 30.73
CA ILE A 26 -5.98 -5.96 31.37
C ILE A 26 -6.89 -6.18 32.57
N LYS A 27 -6.55 -5.59 33.71
CA LYS A 27 -7.25 -5.82 34.98
C LYS A 27 -8.18 -4.67 35.34
N ASN A 28 -9.31 -4.97 35.94
CA ASN A 28 -10.18 -3.98 36.58
C ASN A 28 -9.62 -3.55 37.96
N GLU A 29 -10.36 -2.70 38.69
CA GLU A 29 -9.93 -2.22 40.01
C GLU A 29 -9.77 -3.32 41.07
N THR A 30 -10.51 -4.44 40.95
CA THR A 30 -10.42 -5.58 41.87
C THR A 30 -9.29 -6.55 41.52
N GLY A 31 -8.51 -6.25 40.48
CA GLY A 31 -7.38 -7.06 40.02
C GLY A 31 -7.78 -8.28 39.18
N GLN A 32 -9.07 -8.42 38.84
CA GLN A 32 -9.57 -9.46 37.93
C GLN A 32 -9.48 -9.00 36.47
N PRO A 33 -9.46 -9.91 35.48
CA PRO A 33 -9.56 -9.53 34.08
C PRO A 33 -10.78 -8.62 33.82
N LEU A 34 -10.55 -7.50 33.13
CA LEU A 34 -11.62 -6.65 32.62
C LEU A 34 -12.30 -7.39 31.48
N ILE A 35 -13.62 -7.56 31.60
CA ILE A 35 -14.43 -8.27 30.62
C ILE A 35 -15.30 -7.29 29.85
N GLY A 36 -15.04 -7.16 28.56
CA GLY A 36 -15.91 -6.48 27.59
C GLY A 36 -16.67 -7.48 26.74
N LYS A 37 -17.10 -7.07 25.55
CA LYS A 37 -17.84 -7.90 24.60
C LYS A 37 -17.46 -7.58 23.17
N VAL A 38 -16.96 -8.56 22.43
CA VAL A 38 -16.77 -8.48 20.97
C VAL A 38 -17.40 -9.70 20.28
N TRP A 39 -16.92 -10.08 19.08
CA TRP A 39 -17.51 -11.12 18.24
C TRP A 39 -17.83 -12.45 18.95
N PRO A 40 -16.93 -13.06 19.75
CA PRO A 40 -17.23 -14.30 20.45
C PRO A 40 -18.04 -14.11 21.75
N GLY A 41 -18.64 -12.93 21.98
CA GLY A 41 -19.36 -12.60 23.21
C GLY A 41 -18.43 -11.98 24.27
N PRO A 42 -18.62 -12.30 25.57
CA PRO A 42 -17.75 -11.81 26.63
C PRO A 42 -16.28 -12.17 26.40
N THR A 43 -15.40 -11.19 26.58
CA THR A 43 -13.98 -11.27 26.23
C THR A 43 -13.10 -10.52 27.20
N ALA A 44 -11.93 -11.10 27.50
CA ALA A 44 -10.82 -10.39 28.13
C ALA A 44 -9.87 -9.82 27.07
N PHE A 45 -9.18 -8.73 27.42
CA PHE A 45 -8.26 -8.03 26.51
C PHE A 45 -6.81 -8.25 26.95
N PRO A 46 -5.93 -8.82 26.10
CA PRO A 46 -4.51 -8.94 26.37
C PRO A 46 -3.86 -7.57 26.57
N ASP A 47 -2.96 -7.48 27.55
CA ASP A 47 -2.12 -6.32 27.77
C ASP A 47 -0.82 -6.46 26.98
N PHE A 48 -0.77 -5.91 25.78
CA PHE A 48 0.43 -5.98 24.92
C PHE A 48 1.60 -5.11 25.42
N THR A 49 1.45 -4.40 26.54
CA THR A 49 2.58 -3.74 27.21
C THR A 49 3.32 -4.66 28.18
N ASN A 50 2.73 -5.81 28.52
CA ASN A 50 3.32 -6.84 29.36
C ASN A 50 4.20 -7.81 28.52
N PRO A 51 5.50 -7.99 28.85
CA PRO A 51 6.37 -8.93 28.15
C PRO A 51 5.86 -10.39 28.13
N GLU A 52 5.16 -10.84 29.17
CA GLU A 52 4.58 -12.18 29.22
C GLU A 52 3.47 -12.38 28.17
N THR A 53 2.76 -11.30 27.82
CA THR A 53 1.76 -11.32 26.74
C THR A 53 2.42 -11.63 25.40
N TRP A 54 3.65 -11.18 25.15
CA TRP A 54 4.33 -11.42 23.88
C TRP A 54 4.72 -12.89 23.72
N ALA A 55 5.17 -13.53 24.80
CA ALA A 55 5.45 -14.96 24.82
C ALA A 55 4.16 -15.76 24.57
N TRP A 56 3.09 -15.43 25.29
CA TRP A 56 1.78 -16.04 25.10
C TRP A 56 1.26 -15.83 23.66
N TRP A 57 1.38 -14.63 23.09
CA TRP A 57 0.93 -14.31 21.74
C TRP A 57 1.70 -15.11 20.69
N TYR A 58 3.03 -15.15 20.79
CA TYR A 58 3.88 -15.98 19.93
C TYR A 58 3.49 -17.46 19.98
N GLU A 59 3.28 -18.03 21.17
CA GLU A 59 2.92 -19.44 21.32
C GLU A 59 1.57 -19.77 20.67
N ASN A 60 0.57 -18.89 20.85
CA ASN A 60 -0.74 -19.09 20.22
C ASN A 60 -0.68 -18.96 18.69
N ILE A 61 0.06 -17.99 18.17
CA ILE A 61 0.29 -17.81 16.72
C ILE A 61 1.01 -19.04 16.16
N LYS A 62 2.07 -19.50 16.81
CA LYS A 62 2.83 -20.68 16.40
C LYS A 62 1.95 -21.93 16.37
N GLU A 63 1.24 -22.22 17.47
CA GLU A 63 0.39 -23.40 17.55
C GLU A 63 -0.74 -23.36 16.50
N PHE A 64 -1.26 -22.17 16.19
CA PHE A 64 -2.24 -22.02 15.13
C PHE A 64 -1.62 -22.18 13.74
N HIS A 65 -0.42 -21.64 13.52
CA HIS A 65 0.33 -21.79 12.27
C HIS A 65 0.70 -23.26 11.97
N ASP A 66 1.03 -24.03 13.01
CA ASP A 66 1.28 -25.48 12.91
C ASP A 66 0.04 -26.26 12.44
N LYS A 67 -1.16 -25.67 12.57
CA LYS A 67 -2.43 -26.24 12.09
C LYS A 67 -2.85 -25.66 10.74
N VAL A 68 -2.60 -24.37 10.53
CA VAL A 68 -2.97 -23.60 9.33
C VAL A 68 -1.83 -22.67 8.99
N SER A 69 -1.06 -22.98 7.95
CA SER A 69 0.11 -22.20 7.54
C SER A 69 -0.29 -20.90 6.82
N PHE A 70 -0.69 -19.88 7.58
CA PHE A 70 -0.98 -18.54 7.06
C PHE A 70 0.30 -17.72 6.84
N ASP A 71 0.31 -16.85 5.84
CA ASP A 71 1.50 -16.05 5.46
C ASP A 71 1.55 -14.66 6.11
N GLY A 72 0.53 -14.27 6.87
CA GLY A 72 0.42 -12.96 7.49
C GLY A 72 -0.76 -12.83 8.43
N MET A 73 -0.90 -11.66 9.04
CA MET A 73 -1.97 -11.36 10.00
C MET A 73 -2.68 -10.05 9.67
N TRP A 74 -4.00 -10.13 9.61
CA TRP A 74 -4.87 -8.97 9.69
C TRP A 74 -5.35 -8.82 11.13
N ILE A 75 -4.85 -7.79 11.83
CA ILE A 75 -5.19 -7.51 13.23
C ILE A 75 -6.24 -6.41 13.28
N ASP A 76 -7.47 -6.80 13.61
CA ASP A 76 -8.64 -5.94 13.66
C ASP A 76 -9.14 -5.74 15.10
N MET A 77 -10.05 -4.79 15.31
CA MET A 77 -10.71 -4.52 16.59
C MET A 77 -9.76 -4.02 17.70
N ASN A 78 -8.64 -3.41 17.31
CA ASN A 78 -7.51 -3.13 18.19
C ASN A 78 -7.33 -1.66 18.58
N GLU A 79 -8.42 -0.90 18.62
CA GLU A 79 -8.46 0.40 19.27
C GLU A 79 -8.13 0.36 20.78
N PRO A 80 -8.54 -0.61 21.62
CA PRO A 80 -9.37 -1.81 21.39
C PRO A 80 -10.87 -1.50 21.34
N SER A 81 -11.56 -2.13 20.39
CA SER A 81 -13.01 -1.98 20.25
C SER A 81 -13.74 -2.84 21.28
N ASP A 82 -14.82 -2.29 21.83
CA ASP A 82 -15.75 -2.99 22.71
C ASP A 82 -17.21 -2.67 22.31
N PHE A 83 -18.07 -3.69 22.23
CA PHE A 83 -19.49 -3.53 21.91
C PHE A 83 -20.32 -3.03 23.09
N VAL A 84 -19.72 -2.98 24.29
CA VAL A 84 -20.27 -2.31 25.46
C VAL A 84 -19.37 -1.15 25.86
N SER A 85 -19.92 -0.14 26.53
CA SER A 85 -19.11 0.99 27.01
C SER A 85 -18.36 0.60 28.28
N GLY A 86 -17.05 0.45 28.18
CA GLY A 86 -16.15 0.22 29.29
C GLY A 86 -15.95 -1.25 29.67
N GLY A 87 -17.06 -1.98 29.85
CA GLY A 87 -17.04 -3.39 30.20
C GLY A 87 -18.43 -3.87 30.62
N ILE A 88 -18.62 -5.19 30.72
CA ILE A 88 -19.93 -5.80 31.04
C ILE A 88 -20.44 -5.38 32.43
N TYR A 89 -19.53 -5.03 33.34
CA TYR A 89 -19.87 -4.59 34.70
C TYR A 89 -19.81 -3.07 34.87
N GLY A 90 -19.72 -2.32 33.77
CA GLY A 90 -19.50 -0.88 33.78
C GLY A 90 -18.10 -0.49 34.23
N CYS A 91 -17.90 0.81 34.45
CA CYS A 91 -16.65 1.38 34.95
C CYS A 91 -16.84 2.02 36.32
N PRO A 92 -15.79 2.09 37.15
CA PRO A 92 -15.80 2.83 38.40
C PRO A 92 -16.05 4.32 38.18
N ASP A 93 -16.53 5.02 39.21
CA ASP A 93 -16.63 6.48 39.17
C ASP A 93 -15.35 7.10 39.73
N ASN A 94 -14.46 7.53 38.83
CA ASN A 94 -13.19 8.16 39.19
C ASN A 94 -12.72 9.16 38.11
N ASN A 95 -11.66 9.90 38.42
CA ASN A 95 -11.13 10.96 37.55
C ASN A 95 -10.53 10.47 36.22
N LEU A 96 -10.26 9.17 36.05
CA LEU A 96 -9.82 8.62 34.76
C LEU A 96 -11.01 8.33 33.85
N GLU A 97 -12.13 7.88 34.42
CA GLU A 97 -13.37 7.65 33.66
C GLU A 97 -14.13 8.95 33.37
N ASN A 98 -14.03 9.91 34.29
CA ASN A 98 -14.68 11.22 34.24
C ASN A 98 -13.64 12.34 34.46
N PRO A 99 -12.70 12.55 33.52
CA PRO A 99 -11.67 13.58 33.66
C PRO A 99 -12.28 14.98 33.62
N PRO A 100 -11.61 15.99 34.21
CA PRO A 100 -12.09 17.37 34.23
C PRO A 100 -12.22 18.00 32.83
N TYR A 101 -11.54 17.41 31.83
CA TYR A 101 -11.66 17.77 30.42
C TYR A 101 -11.77 16.49 29.59
N VAL A 102 -12.83 16.40 28.79
CA VAL A 102 -13.04 15.31 27.82
C VAL A 102 -12.85 15.93 26.43
N PRO A 103 -11.90 15.46 25.60
CA PRO A 103 -11.79 15.87 24.20
C PRO A 103 -13.09 15.58 23.44
N GLY A 104 -13.25 16.17 22.24
CA GLY A 104 -14.44 15.98 21.39
C GLY A 104 -14.54 14.59 20.76
N VAL A 105 -14.54 13.53 21.57
CA VAL A 105 -14.67 12.13 21.14
C VAL A 105 -16.12 11.75 20.87
N THR A 106 -16.33 10.85 19.91
CA THR A 106 -17.65 10.28 19.64
C THR A 106 -18.24 9.63 20.88
N GLY A 107 -19.51 9.91 21.17
CA GLY A 107 -20.20 9.38 22.35
C GLY A 107 -19.88 10.09 23.67
N TRP A 108 -19.10 11.18 23.64
CA TRP A 108 -18.89 12.12 24.77
C TRP A 108 -18.22 11.55 26.03
N HIS A 109 -17.79 10.28 26.00
CA HIS A 109 -17.07 9.61 27.07
C HIS A 109 -15.86 8.89 26.48
N LEU A 110 -14.73 8.86 27.20
CA LEU A 110 -13.52 8.19 26.75
C LEU A 110 -13.71 6.67 26.59
N ARG A 111 -14.60 6.07 27.39
CA ARG A 111 -14.98 4.64 27.34
C ARG A 111 -16.02 4.29 26.28
N SER A 112 -16.37 5.21 25.39
CA SER A 112 -17.34 4.95 24.32
C SER A 112 -16.71 4.02 23.29
N ALA A 113 -17.36 2.86 23.05
CA ALA A 113 -16.90 1.81 22.13
C ALA A 113 -15.51 1.21 22.44
N THR A 114 -15.05 1.34 23.70
CA THR A 114 -13.79 0.78 24.20
C THR A 114 -13.91 0.42 25.68
N ILE A 115 -12.82 -0.06 26.28
CA ILE A 115 -12.78 -0.53 27.67
C ILE A 115 -12.63 0.64 28.69
N CYS A 116 -12.77 0.34 29.98
CA CYS A 116 -12.63 1.34 31.06
C CYS A 116 -11.23 1.99 31.07
N MET A 117 -11.19 3.31 31.22
CA MET A 117 -9.95 4.10 31.25
C MET A 117 -9.05 3.76 32.45
N SER A 118 -9.64 3.36 33.56
CA SER A 118 -8.96 2.91 34.78
C SER A 118 -8.43 1.48 34.68
N GLY A 119 -8.68 0.76 33.58
CA GLY A 119 -8.15 -0.59 33.34
C GLY A 119 -6.62 -0.61 33.48
N LYS A 120 -6.09 -1.53 34.29
CA LYS A 120 -4.67 -1.60 34.62
C LYS A 120 -3.93 -2.46 33.60
N GLN A 121 -2.98 -1.86 32.91
CA GLN A 121 -1.95 -2.51 32.10
C GLN A 121 -0.62 -2.48 32.85
N TYR A 122 0.36 -3.22 32.35
CA TYR A 122 1.67 -3.42 32.95
C TYR A 122 2.44 -2.12 33.09
N LEU A 123 2.42 -1.26 32.06
CA LEU A 123 3.11 0.02 32.10
C LEU A 123 2.33 1.14 32.81
N SER A 124 1.00 1.14 32.72
CA SER A 124 0.14 2.24 33.23
C SER A 124 -1.36 1.85 33.18
N SER A 125 -2.24 2.76 33.57
CA SER A 125 -3.68 2.69 33.24
C SER A 125 -3.93 2.78 31.73
N HIS A 126 -5.08 2.25 31.29
CA HIS A 126 -5.57 2.33 29.92
C HIS A 126 -5.80 3.77 29.47
N TYR A 127 -6.17 4.69 30.37
CA TYR A 127 -6.25 6.13 30.09
C TYR A 127 -4.99 6.67 29.40
N ASN A 128 -3.80 6.27 29.85
CA ASN A 128 -2.53 6.72 29.28
C ASN A 128 -2.11 5.92 28.04
N LEU A 129 -2.62 4.69 27.89
CA LEU A 129 -2.11 3.70 26.93
C LEU A 129 -3.12 3.34 25.84
N HIS A 130 -4.35 3.87 25.87
CA HIS A 130 -5.44 3.53 24.96
C HIS A 130 -4.99 3.65 23.50
N ASN A 131 -4.45 4.82 23.12
CA ASN A 131 -3.97 5.08 21.77
C ASN A 131 -2.74 4.24 21.35
N LEU A 132 -2.11 3.48 22.27
CA LEU A 132 -0.98 2.60 21.96
C LEU A 132 -1.39 1.15 21.72
N TYR A 133 -2.64 0.77 22.00
CA TYR A 133 -3.05 -0.64 22.02
C TYR A 133 -2.76 -1.33 20.68
N GLY A 134 -3.25 -0.76 19.56
CA GLY A 134 -3.01 -1.29 18.21
C GLY A 134 -1.53 -1.32 17.83
N LEU A 135 -0.75 -0.29 18.19
CA LEU A 135 0.70 -0.28 17.96
C LEU A 135 1.39 -1.42 18.73
N THR A 136 1.06 -1.62 20.00
CA THR A 136 1.67 -2.66 20.82
C THR A 136 1.29 -4.08 20.38
N GLU A 137 0.06 -4.30 19.91
CA GLU A 137 -0.34 -5.55 19.25
C GLU A 137 0.41 -5.75 17.92
N ALA A 138 0.58 -4.69 17.12
CA ALA A 138 1.32 -4.77 15.86
C ALA A 138 2.78 -5.16 16.10
N ILE A 139 3.45 -4.58 17.11
CA ILE A 139 4.82 -4.95 17.51
C ILE A 139 4.88 -6.43 17.93
N ALA A 140 3.94 -6.88 18.78
CA ALA A 140 3.90 -8.27 19.24
C ALA A 140 3.68 -9.24 18.07
N SER A 141 2.76 -8.91 17.16
CA SER A 141 2.41 -9.72 15.98
C SER A 141 3.53 -9.77 14.95
N HIS A 142 4.14 -8.63 14.64
CA HIS A 142 5.31 -8.53 13.76
C HIS A 142 6.46 -9.43 14.25
N ASN A 143 6.80 -9.32 15.54
CA ASN A 143 7.88 -10.11 16.13
C ASN A 143 7.55 -11.61 16.21
N ALA A 144 6.28 -11.95 16.43
CA ALA A 144 5.83 -13.34 16.41
C ALA A 144 5.94 -13.94 15.02
N LEU A 145 5.46 -13.25 13.97
CA LEU A 145 5.51 -13.72 12.59
C LEU A 145 6.94 -13.92 12.09
N ILE A 146 7.87 -13.03 12.43
CA ILE A 146 9.31 -13.22 12.14
C ILE A 146 9.81 -14.57 12.67
N LYS A 147 9.44 -14.92 13.91
CA LYS A 147 9.88 -16.17 14.55
C LYS A 147 9.14 -17.42 14.05
N VAL A 148 7.89 -17.25 13.58
CA VAL A 148 7.04 -18.37 13.14
C VAL A 148 7.31 -18.71 11.68
N ILE A 149 7.37 -17.70 10.81
CA ILE A 149 7.51 -17.87 9.35
C ILE A 149 8.99 -17.80 8.93
N GLY A 150 9.82 -17.01 9.63
CA GLY A 150 11.24 -16.83 9.28
C GLY A 150 11.47 -15.88 8.10
N LYS A 151 10.46 -15.11 7.70
CA LYS A 151 10.46 -14.18 6.57
C LYS A 151 9.87 -12.83 7.00
N ARG A 152 9.90 -11.83 6.10
CA ARG A 152 9.25 -10.53 6.33
C ARG A 152 7.79 -10.73 6.74
N PRO A 153 7.36 -10.12 7.85
CA PRO A 153 5.99 -10.26 8.32
C PRO A 153 5.05 -9.37 7.50
N PHE A 154 3.90 -9.93 7.11
CA PHE A 154 2.80 -9.14 6.56
C PHE A 154 1.75 -8.92 7.65
N VAL A 155 1.73 -7.71 8.23
CA VAL A 155 0.74 -7.31 9.24
C VAL A 155 -0.05 -6.11 8.72
N ILE A 156 -1.37 -6.21 8.74
CA ILE A 156 -2.29 -5.10 8.43
C ILE A 156 -3.12 -4.81 9.69
N SER A 157 -3.07 -3.57 10.18
CA SER A 157 -3.70 -3.17 11.45
C SER A 157 -4.73 -2.05 11.28
N ARG A 158 -5.81 -2.09 12.07
CA ARG A 158 -6.82 -1.04 12.05
C ARG A 158 -6.33 0.18 12.80
N SER A 159 -6.13 0.03 14.11
CA SER A 159 -5.63 1.08 14.97
C SER A 159 -4.12 1.27 14.76
N THR A 160 -3.67 2.52 14.84
CA THR A 160 -2.27 2.92 14.62
C THR A 160 -1.88 4.08 15.54
N PHE A 161 -0.58 4.28 15.74
CA PHE A 161 0.03 5.40 16.47
C PHE A 161 1.35 5.80 15.78
N PRO A 162 1.93 7.00 15.99
CA PRO A 162 3.25 7.32 15.44
C PRO A 162 4.28 6.19 15.59
N SER A 163 5.01 5.91 14.50
CA SER A 163 5.94 4.77 14.31
C SER A 163 5.31 3.44 13.90
N HIS A 164 3.99 3.34 13.74
CA HIS A 164 3.32 2.09 13.34
C HIS A 164 3.84 1.47 12.05
N GLY A 165 4.18 2.30 11.06
CA GLY A 165 4.67 1.85 9.75
C GLY A 165 6.00 1.09 9.80
N ARG A 166 6.71 1.11 10.94
CA ARG A 166 7.86 0.24 11.19
C ARG A 166 7.48 -1.23 11.33
N TYR A 167 6.24 -1.53 11.70
CA TYR A 167 5.81 -2.88 12.11
C TYR A 167 4.66 -3.44 11.27
N ALA A 168 3.82 -2.58 10.69
CA ALA A 168 2.62 -3.01 9.99
C ALA A 168 2.13 -1.98 8.97
N GLY A 169 1.37 -2.44 7.99
CA GLY A 169 0.52 -1.61 7.14
C GLY A 169 -0.82 -1.27 7.81
N HIS A 170 -1.65 -0.54 7.08
CA HIS A 170 -2.94 -0.04 7.53
C HIS A 170 -3.99 -0.12 6.40
N TRP A 171 -5.27 -0.22 6.77
CA TRP A 171 -6.38 0.06 5.86
C TRP A 171 -7.35 1.02 6.54
N THR A 172 -8.00 1.89 5.76
CA THR A 172 -8.81 3.02 6.28
C THR A 172 -10.11 2.61 7.00
N GLY A 173 -10.32 1.33 7.28
CA GLY A 173 -11.47 0.84 8.03
C GLY A 173 -12.76 0.69 7.22
N ASP A 174 -13.87 0.65 7.95
CA ASP A 174 -15.20 0.29 7.46
C ASP A 174 -15.91 1.40 6.67
N ILE A 175 -15.37 1.74 5.50
CA ILE A 175 -15.91 2.77 4.60
C ILE A 175 -17.17 2.32 3.87
N LEU A 176 -17.99 3.27 3.43
CA LEU A 176 -19.19 3.07 2.63
C LEU A 176 -18.85 2.82 1.15
N SER A 177 -19.66 2.01 0.50
CA SER A 177 -19.70 1.83 -0.96
C SER A 177 -20.40 3.01 -1.63
N ASP A 178 -19.80 4.20 -1.56
CA ASP A 178 -20.25 5.40 -2.26
C ASP A 178 -19.09 6.25 -2.83
N TRP A 179 -19.43 7.22 -3.67
CA TRP A 179 -18.47 8.08 -4.37
C TRP A 179 -17.72 9.04 -3.45
N ASN A 180 -18.35 9.48 -2.35
CA ASN A 180 -17.71 10.39 -1.40
C ASN A 180 -16.59 9.66 -0.65
N ASP A 181 -16.87 8.45 -0.16
CA ASP A 181 -15.89 7.64 0.53
C ASP A 181 -14.77 7.22 -0.43
N MET A 182 -15.07 6.86 -1.69
CA MET A 182 -14.04 6.64 -2.71
C MET A 182 -13.13 7.86 -2.88
N TYR A 183 -13.68 9.07 -2.96
CA TYR A 183 -12.90 10.30 -3.00
C TYR A 183 -12.03 10.47 -1.75
N TYR A 184 -12.61 10.35 -0.55
CA TYR A 184 -11.89 10.57 0.71
C TYR A 184 -10.79 9.55 0.98
N THR A 185 -10.77 8.41 0.30
CA THR A 185 -9.62 7.48 0.37
C THR A 185 -8.31 8.12 -0.09
N ILE A 186 -8.34 9.04 -1.06
CA ILE A 186 -7.14 9.66 -1.64
C ILE A 186 -6.41 10.52 -0.60
N PRO A 187 -7.05 11.53 0.03
CA PRO A 187 -6.41 12.30 1.09
C PRO A 187 -6.05 11.42 2.31
N ALA A 188 -6.84 10.40 2.65
CA ALA A 188 -6.49 9.49 3.73
C ALA A 188 -5.16 8.74 3.45
N ILE A 189 -5.01 8.17 2.26
CA ILE A 189 -3.79 7.45 1.86
C ILE A 189 -2.58 8.39 1.81
N MET A 190 -2.76 9.62 1.33
CA MET A 190 -1.71 10.65 1.36
C MET A 190 -1.28 10.97 2.80
N LEU A 191 -2.24 11.15 3.71
CA LEU A 191 -1.94 11.42 5.12
C LEU A 191 -1.16 10.27 5.78
N PHE A 192 -1.54 9.01 5.53
CA PHE A 192 -0.81 7.87 6.08
C PHE A 192 0.61 7.72 5.53
N ASN A 193 0.85 8.13 4.27
CA ASN A 193 2.21 8.24 3.75
C ASN A 193 3.01 9.33 4.49
N MET A 194 2.40 10.49 4.78
CA MET A 194 3.01 11.53 5.61
C MET A 194 3.28 11.07 7.06
N PHE A 195 2.46 10.15 7.58
CA PHE A 195 2.66 9.54 8.89
C PHE A 195 3.73 8.43 8.92
N GLY A 196 4.35 8.14 7.78
CA GLY A 196 5.36 7.08 7.66
C GLY A 196 4.76 5.67 7.67
N ILE A 197 3.51 5.51 7.21
CA ILE A 197 2.80 4.23 7.07
C ILE A 197 2.46 4.05 5.57
N PRO A 198 3.48 3.80 4.71
CA PRO A 198 3.28 3.83 3.27
C PRO A 198 2.47 2.63 2.74
N LEU A 199 2.49 1.49 3.44
CA LEU A 199 1.67 0.32 3.10
C LEU A 199 0.24 0.54 3.59
N VAL A 200 -0.47 1.43 2.91
CA VAL A 200 -1.84 1.84 3.25
C VAL A 200 -2.77 1.72 2.05
N GLY A 201 -4.04 1.45 2.32
CA GLY A 201 -5.08 1.34 1.31
C GLY A 201 -6.48 1.48 1.90
N ALA A 202 -7.47 1.32 1.04
CA ALA A 202 -8.88 1.30 1.39
C ALA A 202 -9.54 0.04 0.81
N ASP A 203 -10.69 -0.34 1.35
CA ASP A 203 -11.47 -1.47 0.85
C ASP A 203 -12.09 -1.10 -0.50
N VAL A 204 -11.49 -1.62 -1.57
CA VAL A 204 -11.88 -1.32 -2.95
C VAL A 204 -13.32 -1.75 -3.21
N CYS A 205 -14.08 -0.86 -3.85
CA CYS A 205 -15.54 -0.93 -4.06
C CYS A 205 -16.41 -0.59 -2.84
N GLY A 206 -15.78 -0.33 -1.69
CA GLY A 206 -16.42 -0.03 -0.41
C GLY A 206 -16.66 -1.28 0.44
N PHE A 207 -16.75 -1.09 1.77
CA PHE A 207 -16.96 -2.19 2.71
C PHE A 207 -18.43 -2.33 3.11
N ARG A 208 -19.06 -1.24 3.54
CA ARG A 208 -20.48 -1.18 3.93
C ARG A 208 -21.35 -0.75 2.76
N SER A 209 -22.62 -1.16 2.77
CA SER A 209 -23.58 -0.86 1.70
C SER A 209 -23.25 -1.53 0.37
N LYS A 210 -24.28 -1.69 -0.47
CA LYS A 210 -24.16 -2.34 -1.77
C LYS A 210 -23.43 -1.42 -2.76
N THR A 211 -22.34 -1.89 -3.35
CA THR A 211 -21.66 -1.21 -4.45
C THR A 211 -22.45 -1.29 -5.77
N THR A 212 -22.09 -0.45 -6.74
CA THR A 212 -22.59 -0.52 -8.14
C THR A 212 -21.47 -0.95 -9.08
N GLU A 213 -21.81 -1.45 -10.27
CA GLU A 213 -20.81 -1.84 -11.26
C GLU A 213 -19.92 -0.65 -11.65
N GLU A 214 -20.51 0.52 -11.91
CA GLU A 214 -19.76 1.73 -12.25
C GLU A 214 -18.81 2.15 -11.11
N LEU A 215 -19.32 2.24 -9.88
CA LEU A 215 -18.52 2.59 -8.72
C LEU A 215 -17.37 1.60 -8.55
N CYS A 216 -17.65 0.30 -8.64
CA CYS A 216 -16.62 -0.71 -8.44
C CYS A 216 -15.57 -0.72 -9.57
N VAL A 217 -15.94 -0.38 -10.82
CA VAL A 217 -14.97 -0.16 -11.91
C VAL A 217 -14.06 1.02 -11.56
N ARG A 218 -14.62 2.19 -11.22
CA ARG A 218 -13.84 3.40 -10.88
C ARG A 218 -12.98 3.21 -9.63
N TRP A 219 -13.51 2.50 -8.63
CA TRP A 219 -12.77 2.21 -7.41
C TRP A 219 -11.66 1.20 -7.65
N THR A 220 -11.88 0.17 -8.48
CA THR A 220 -10.81 -0.76 -8.86
C THR A 220 -9.71 -0.04 -9.64
N GLN A 221 -10.07 0.92 -10.49
CA GLN A 221 -9.12 1.76 -11.22
C GLN A 221 -8.22 2.56 -10.26
N VAL A 222 -8.78 3.40 -9.39
CA VAL A 222 -7.97 4.19 -8.44
C VAL A 222 -7.28 3.31 -7.40
N GLY A 223 -7.96 2.26 -6.94
CA GLY A 223 -7.46 1.30 -5.97
C GLY A 223 -6.28 0.47 -6.46
N SER A 224 -6.15 0.28 -7.77
CA SER A 224 -4.95 -0.30 -8.39
C SER A 224 -3.68 0.52 -8.13
N PHE A 225 -3.85 1.79 -7.75
CA PHE A 225 -2.77 2.70 -7.35
C PHE A 225 -2.71 2.96 -5.84
N TYR A 226 -3.44 2.22 -5.01
CA TYR A 226 -3.17 2.21 -3.56
C TYR A 226 -1.92 1.38 -3.26
N PRO A 227 -1.03 1.80 -2.36
CA PRO A 227 0.13 1.00 -1.98
C PRO A 227 -0.27 -0.40 -1.47
N PHE A 228 -1.27 -0.48 -0.59
CA PHE A 228 -1.97 -1.70 -0.24
C PHE A 228 -3.31 -1.75 -0.99
N MET A 229 -3.55 -2.80 -1.78
CA MET A 229 -4.78 -2.95 -2.55
C MET A 229 -5.51 -4.22 -2.10
N ARG A 230 -6.74 -4.06 -1.60
CA ARG A 230 -7.63 -5.16 -1.22
C ARG A 230 -9.07 -4.78 -1.57
N ASN A 231 -9.79 -5.69 -2.23
CA ASN A 231 -11.26 -5.64 -2.25
C ASN A 231 -11.76 -6.46 -1.05
N HIS A 232 -12.60 -5.85 -0.23
CA HIS A 232 -13.14 -6.45 0.98
C HIS A 232 -14.58 -5.95 1.19
N ASN A 233 -15.44 -6.78 1.77
CA ASN A 233 -16.88 -6.56 1.76
C ASN A 233 -17.52 -7.02 3.08
N ASP A 234 -18.57 -6.33 3.51
CA ASP A 234 -19.33 -6.69 4.71
C ASP A 234 -20.23 -7.92 4.47
N LEU A 235 -20.46 -8.69 5.53
CA LEU A 235 -21.17 -9.98 5.53
C LEU A 235 -22.56 -9.93 4.87
N LYS A 236 -23.24 -8.78 4.96
CA LYS A 236 -24.62 -8.62 4.47
C LYS A 236 -24.73 -8.05 3.06
N GLN A 237 -23.61 -7.68 2.44
CA GLN A 237 -23.62 -7.06 1.13
C GLN A 237 -23.55 -8.12 0.01
N PRO A 238 -24.07 -7.82 -1.19
CA PRO A 238 -23.86 -8.67 -2.35
C PRO A 238 -22.36 -8.80 -2.70
N SER A 239 -22.00 -9.93 -3.33
CA SER A 239 -20.69 -10.15 -3.93
C SER A 239 -20.24 -8.97 -4.80
N GLN A 240 -18.95 -8.65 -4.72
CA GLN A 240 -18.30 -7.55 -5.44
C GLN A 240 -16.89 -7.90 -5.92
N GLU A 241 -16.56 -9.19 -5.99
CA GLU A 241 -15.35 -9.68 -6.60
C GLU A 241 -15.38 -9.35 -8.10
N PRO A 242 -14.25 -9.00 -8.75
CA PRO A 242 -14.27 -8.53 -10.13
C PRO A 242 -15.03 -9.43 -11.12
N TYR A 243 -14.97 -10.75 -10.95
CA TYR A 243 -15.62 -11.74 -11.84
C TYR A 243 -17.16 -11.77 -11.76
N VAL A 244 -17.79 -11.07 -10.82
CA VAL A 244 -19.26 -11.08 -10.68
C VAL A 244 -19.96 -10.01 -11.53
N PHE A 245 -19.20 -9.08 -12.11
CA PHE A 245 -19.70 -7.98 -12.94
C PHE A 245 -19.73 -8.33 -14.43
N SER A 246 -20.28 -7.42 -15.24
CA SER A 246 -20.31 -7.55 -16.71
C SER A 246 -18.91 -7.74 -17.31
N GLU A 247 -18.82 -8.35 -18.50
CA GLU A 247 -17.53 -8.52 -19.20
C GLU A 247 -16.81 -7.19 -19.49
N SER A 248 -17.56 -6.12 -19.77
CA SER A 248 -16.99 -4.77 -19.93
C SER A 248 -16.35 -4.26 -18.64
N ALA A 249 -17.03 -4.43 -17.50
CA ALA A 249 -16.49 -4.06 -16.20
C ALA A 249 -15.28 -4.92 -15.82
N GLN A 250 -15.37 -6.24 -16.03
CA GLN A 250 -14.26 -7.17 -15.84
C GLN A 250 -13.04 -6.79 -16.68
N SER A 251 -13.23 -6.40 -17.94
CA SER A 251 -12.14 -5.96 -18.81
C SER A 251 -11.44 -4.71 -18.27
N ALA A 252 -12.22 -3.70 -17.83
CA ALA A 252 -11.69 -2.49 -17.22
C ALA A 252 -10.94 -2.77 -15.91
N MET A 253 -11.51 -3.60 -15.02
CA MET A 253 -10.89 -4.01 -13.77
C MET A 253 -9.60 -4.80 -14.01
N ARG A 254 -9.61 -5.74 -14.97
CA ARG A 254 -8.43 -6.54 -15.37
C ARG A 254 -7.33 -5.64 -15.92
N LYS A 255 -7.66 -4.66 -16.76
CA LYS A 255 -6.71 -3.67 -17.29
C LYS A 255 -6.03 -2.88 -16.16
N ALA A 256 -6.81 -2.41 -15.17
CA ALA A 256 -6.27 -1.69 -14.02
C ALA A 256 -5.34 -2.57 -13.17
N LEU A 257 -5.77 -3.80 -12.86
CA LEU A 257 -4.96 -4.78 -12.11
C LEU A 257 -3.67 -5.15 -12.84
N LEU A 258 -3.73 -5.46 -14.14
CA LEU A 258 -2.53 -5.78 -14.91
C LEU A 258 -1.58 -4.58 -15.02
N THR A 259 -2.11 -3.35 -15.12
CA THR A 259 -1.29 -2.13 -15.06
C THR A 259 -0.53 -2.03 -13.74
N ARG A 260 -1.20 -2.30 -12.62
CA ARG A 260 -0.54 -2.39 -11.30
C ARG A 260 0.57 -3.44 -11.30
N TYR A 261 0.30 -4.65 -11.79
CA TYR A 261 1.27 -5.75 -11.83
C TYR A 261 2.49 -5.40 -12.69
N THR A 262 2.27 -4.71 -13.82
CA THR A 262 3.36 -4.20 -14.66
C THR A 262 4.28 -3.24 -13.91
N LEU A 263 3.71 -2.42 -13.02
CA LEU A 263 4.41 -1.38 -12.27
C LEU A 263 4.95 -1.84 -10.91
N LEU A 264 4.80 -3.12 -10.54
CA LEU A 264 5.27 -3.63 -9.24
C LEU A 264 6.78 -3.43 -9.00
N PRO A 265 7.70 -3.56 -9.97
CA PRO A 265 9.11 -3.26 -9.74
C PRO A 265 9.34 -1.80 -9.33
N PHE A 266 8.64 -0.87 -9.96
CA PHE A 266 8.67 0.54 -9.59
C PHE A 266 8.08 0.77 -8.20
N LEU A 267 6.89 0.25 -7.93
CA LEU A 267 6.25 0.37 -6.61
C LEU A 267 7.13 -0.21 -5.50
N TYR A 268 7.75 -1.35 -5.74
CA TYR A 268 8.66 -2.01 -4.79
C TYR A 268 9.93 -1.20 -4.54
N THR A 269 10.46 -0.55 -5.58
CA THR A 269 11.57 0.40 -5.45
C THR A 269 11.17 1.62 -4.62
N LEU A 270 9.94 2.13 -4.75
CA LEU A 270 9.43 3.19 -3.88
C LEU A 270 9.33 2.75 -2.42
N PHE A 271 8.89 1.51 -2.15
CA PHE A 271 8.88 0.96 -0.80
C PHE A 271 10.30 0.80 -0.23
N HIS A 272 11.27 0.42 -1.06
CA HIS A 272 12.66 0.41 -0.66
C HIS A 272 13.15 1.79 -0.23
N LYS A 273 12.84 2.86 -0.98
CA LYS A 273 13.15 4.25 -0.57
C LYS A 273 12.46 4.66 0.71
N ALA A 274 11.21 4.24 0.90
CA ALA A 274 10.49 4.49 2.14
C ALA A 274 11.17 3.82 3.34
N HIS A 275 11.65 2.57 3.17
CA HIS A 275 12.39 1.83 4.19
C HIS A 275 13.76 2.46 4.51
N SER A 276 14.56 2.76 3.49
CA SER A 276 15.97 3.17 3.67
C SER A 276 16.16 4.66 3.94
N ALA A 277 15.26 5.51 3.43
CA ALA A 277 15.42 6.97 3.48
C ALA A 277 14.20 7.72 4.05
N GLY A 278 13.13 7.02 4.44
CA GLY A 278 11.91 7.64 4.97
C GLY A 278 11.13 8.43 3.91
N GLU A 279 11.32 8.10 2.63
CA GLU A 279 10.54 8.69 1.55
C GLU A 279 9.08 8.21 1.55
N MET A 280 8.21 8.96 0.87
CA MET A 280 6.82 8.57 0.66
C MET A 280 6.65 7.76 -0.63
N VAL A 281 5.78 6.73 -0.57
CA VAL A 281 5.37 5.95 -1.74
C VAL A 281 4.30 6.69 -2.53
N VAL A 282 3.20 7.07 -1.87
CA VAL A 282 2.20 8.00 -2.42
C VAL A 282 2.51 9.41 -1.92
N ARG A 283 2.57 10.37 -2.84
CA ARG A 283 2.90 11.77 -2.55
C ARG A 283 1.78 12.71 -2.96
N PRO A 284 1.41 13.69 -2.11
CA PRO A 284 0.67 14.85 -2.56
C PRO A 284 1.50 15.63 -3.58
N LEU A 285 0.86 16.24 -4.57
CA LEU A 285 1.55 17.06 -5.58
C LEU A 285 2.36 18.20 -4.93
N SER A 286 1.88 18.74 -3.81
CA SER A 286 2.55 19.80 -3.06
C SER A 286 3.91 19.43 -2.47
N PHE A 287 4.20 18.14 -2.27
CA PHE A 287 5.51 17.69 -1.80
C PHE A 287 6.54 17.64 -2.93
N GLU A 288 6.11 17.32 -4.14
CA GLU A 288 6.97 17.28 -5.33
C GLU A 288 7.15 18.67 -5.96
N PHE A 289 6.07 19.45 -6.00
CA PHE A 289 6.01 20.75 -6.66
C PHE A 289 5.81 21.88 -5.65
N ARG A 290 6.66 21.90 -4.61
CA ARG A 290 6.58 22.82 -3.45
C ARG A 290 6.50 24.32 -3.80
N GLN A 291 7.04 24.71 -4.95
CA GLN A 291 7.05 26.10 -5.40
C GLN A 291 5.80 26.50 -6.19
N ASP A 292 4.93 25.54 -6.51
CA ASP A 292 3.69 25.78 -7.24
C ASP A 292 2.54 26.04 -6.25
N PRO A 293 2.04 27.28 -6.16
CA PRO A 293 1.03 27.66 -5.18
C PRO A 293 -0.33 27.01 -5.41
N ASN A 294 -0.56 26.36 -6.56
CA ASN A 294 -1.84 25.69 -6.87
C ASN A 294 -1.91 24.27 -6.29
N THR A 295 -0.78 23.69 -5.92
CA THR A 295 -0.69 22.28 -5.50
C THR A 295 -1.12 21.97 -4.06
N PRO A 296 -1.07 22.90 -3.07
CA PRO A 296 -1.45 22.59 -1.69
C PRO A 296 -2.89 22.12 -1.50
N SER A 297 -3.83 22.58 -2.34
CA SER A 297 -5.25 22.23 -2.23
C SER A 297 -5.66 21.04 -3.10
N ILE A 298 -4.73 20.34 -3.75
CA ILE A 298 -5.05 19.21 -4.62
C ILE A 298 -5.17 17.94 -3.78
N ASP A 299 -6.40 17.45 -3.66
CA ASP A 299 -6.76 16.22 -2.93
C ASP A 299 -7.46 15.16 -3.80
N ARG A 300 -7.69 15.47 -5.08
CA ARG A 300 -8.29 14.56 -6.08
C ARG A 300 -7.28 13.91 -7.02
N GLN A 301 -6.00 14.22 -6.86
CA GLN A 301 -4.88 13.61 -7.58
C GLN A 301 -3.78 13.27 -6.58
N PHE A 302 -2.99 12.27 -6.93
CA PHE A 302 -1.82 11.89 -6.15
C PHE A 302 -0.73 11.34 -7.07
N MET A 303 0.47 11.22 -6.53
CA MET A 303 1.61 10.66 -7.26
C MET A 303 2.13 9.37 -6.63
N TRP A 304 2.67 8.47 -7.45
CA TRP A 304 3.61 7.44 -7.00
C TRP A 304 5.04 7.94 -7.18
N GLY A 305 5.71 8.13 -6.05
CA GLY A 305 7.01 8.79 -6.00
C GLY A 305 6.98 10.15 -6.68
N GLU A 306 8.05 10.48 -7.38
CA GLU A 306 8.23 11.72 -8.14
C GLU A 306 7.75 11.64 -9.60
N ALA A 307 7.34 10.44 -10.07
CA ALA A 307 7.30 10.13 -11.49
C ALA A 307 5.90 9.94 -12.07
N LEU A 308 4.96 9.35 -11.33
CA LEU A 308 3.68 8.93 -11.89
C LEU A 308 2.53 9.72 -11.26
N LEU A 309 1.78 10.48 -12.06
CA LEU A 309 0.60 11.24 -11.67
C LEU A 309 -0.68 10.47 -11.99
N ILE A 310 -1.55 10.30 -11.00
CA ILE A 310 -2.81 9.57 -11.12
C ILE A 310 -3.98 10.57 -10.99
N THR A 311 -4.86 10.57 -11.99
CA THR A 311 -6.04 11.44 -12.06
C THR A 311 -7.31 10.59 -12.25
N PRO A 312 -7.94 10.12 -11.16
CA PRO A 312 -9.12 9.26 -11.21
C PRO A 312 -10.41 10.03 -11.50
N VAL A 313 -11.41 9.34 -12.06
CA VAL A 313 -12.81 9.81 -12.06
C VAL A 313 -13.42 9.49 -10.69
N LEU A 314 -14.02 10.50 -10.06
CA LEU A 314 -14.54 10.42 -8.69
C LEU A 314 -16.02 10.80 -8.56
N GLU A 315 -16.71 10.93 -9.68
CA GLU A 315 -18.14 11.28 -9.74
C GLU A 315 -18.86 10.29 -10.69
N PRO A 316 -20.15 9.97 -10.42
CA PRO A 316 -20.93 9.06 -11.25
C PRO A 316 -21.16 9.61 -12.67
N GLU A 317 -21.38 8.69 -13.61
CA GLU A 317 -21.76 8.92 -15.01
C GLU A 317 -20.81 9.85 -15.78
N THR A 318 -19.58 10.00 -15.27
CA THR A 318 -18.58 10.93 -15.78
C THR A 318 -17.64 10.23 -16.74
N VAL A 319 -17.40 10.86 -17.91
CA VAL A 319 -16.52 10.35 -18.98
C VAL A 319 -15.31 11.24 -19.26
N GLU A 320 -15.13 12.30 -18.48
CA GLU A 320 -13.99 13.22 -18.54
C GLU A 320 -13.66 13.77 -17.16
N VAL A 321 -12.40 14.07 -16.89
CA VAL A 321 -11.96 14.60 -15.60
C VAL A 321 -10.99 15.76 -15.80
N SER A 322 -11.17 16.82 -15.02
CA SER A 322 -10.23 17.94 -14.98
C SER A 322 -9.13 17.65 -13.95
N GLY A 323 -7.89 17.51 -14.41
CA GLY A 323 -6.72 17.31 -13.55
C GLY A 323 -5.76 18.49 -13.66
N TYR A 324 -5.15 18.89 -12.54
CA TYR A 324 -4.05 19.84 -12.55
C TYR A 324 -2.76 19.13 -12.97
N PHE A 325 -2.03 19.74 -13.89
CA PHE A 325 -0.72 19.29 -14.34
C PHE A 325 0.33 20.34 -13.98
N PRO A 326 1.26 20.04 -13.06
CA PRO A 326 2.40 20.91 -12.75
C PRO A 326 3.27 21.22 -13.98
N PRO A 327 4.06 22.32 -13.97
CA PRO A 327 4.78 22.84 -15.14
C PRO A 327 5.95 21.94 -15.55
N THR A 328 5.68 20.95 -16.40
CA THR A 328 6.65 20.05 -17.03
C THR A 328 5.98 19.28 -18.18
N LYS A 329 6.75 18.44 -18.86
CA LYS A 329 6.25 17.50 -19.86
C LYS A 329 5.69 16.26 -19.15
N TRP A 330 4.47 15.88 -19.48
CA TRP A 330 3.78 14.70 -18.97
C TRP A 330 3.41 13.79 -20.12
N TYR A 331 3.63 12.49 -19.97
CA TYR A 331 3.32 11.50 -21.00
C TYR A 331 2.20 10.60 -20.50
N ASN A 332 1.16 10.39 -21.29
CA ASN A 332 0.18 9.35 -20.98
C ASN A 332 0.89 8.00 -20.89
N LEU A 333 0.73 7.28 -19.79
CA LEU A 333 1.45 6.03 -19.53
C LEU A 333 1.16 4.95 -20.59
N HIS A 334 -0.05 4.95 -21.15
CA HIS A 334 -0.55 3.88 -22.01
C HIS A 334 -0.08 4.02 -23.46
N ASP A 335 0.02 5.25 -23.99
CA ASP A 335 0.36 5.50 -25.38
C ASP A 335 1.55 6.45 -25.58
N GLY A 336 2.10 7.02 -24.51
CA GLY A 336 3.23 7.94 -24.58
C GLY A 336 2.90 9.30 -25.23
N SER A 337 1.63 9.61 -25.50
CA SER A 337 1.24 10.95 -25.96
C SER A 337 1.60 12.01 -24.92
N ALA A 338 2.15 13.12 -25.38
CA ALA A 338 2.73 14.13 -24.51
C ALA A 338 1.82 15.35 -24.33
N VAL A 339 1.84 15.89 -23.12
CA VAL A 339 1.25 17.17 -22.76
C VAL A 339 2.34 18.02 -22.11
N HIS A 340 2.63 19.18 -22.69
CA HIS A 340 3.53 20.15 -22.09
C HIS A 340 2.71 21.14 -21.27
N SER A 341 2.69 20.95 -19.94
CA SER A 341 1.92 21.81 -19.05
C SER A 341 2.72 23.02 -18.60
N LYS A 342 2.04 24.16 -18.39
CA LYS A 342 2.60 25.36 -17.76
C LYS A 342 2.11 25.57 -16.32
N GLY A 343 1.55 24.52 -15.70
CA GLY A 343 0.90 24.62 -14.39
C GLY A 343 -0.57 24.98 -14.54
N GLN A 344 -1.38 24.06 -15.07
CA GLN A 344 -2.77 24.32 -15.43
C GLN A 344 -3.67 23.10 -15.27
N TYR A 345 -4.97 23.32 -15.18
CA TYR A 345 -5.96 22.26 -15.31
C TYR A 345 -6.15 21.86 -16.77
N ILE A 346 -6.28 20.56 -17.00
CA ILE A 346 -6.46 19.95 -18.31
C ILE A 346 -7.64 19.00 -18.23
N LEU A 347 -8.58 19.13 -19.16
CA LEU A 347 -9.71 18.23 -19.31
C LEU A 347 -9.25 16.96 -20.04
N LEU A 348 -9.34 15.82 -19.37
CA LEU A 348 -8.89 14.52 -19.86
C LEU A 348 -10.09 13.65 -20.17
N GLN A 349 -10.07 12.97 -21.32
CA GLN A 349 -11.04 11.91 -21.59
C GLN A 349 -10.80 10.75 -20.62
N ALA A 350 -11.88 10.26 -20.03
CA ALA A 350 -11.87 9.21 -19.03
C ALA A 350 -13.13 8.34 -19.15
N PRO A 351 -13.36 7.67 -20.30
CA PRO A 351 -14.44 6.70 -20.42
C PRO A 351 -14.35 5.62 -19.32
N LEU A 352 -15.42 4.85 -19.12
CA LEU A 352 -15.54 3.94 -17.98
C LEU A 352 -14.36 2.95 -17.85
N ASP A 353 -13.72 2.56 -18.95
CA ASP A 353 -12.58 1.64 -19.00
C ASP A 353 -11.20 2.29 -18.80
N THR A 354 -11.17 3.58 -18.46
CA THR A 354 -9.97 4.40 -18.46
C THR A 354 -9.81 5.19 -17.17
N ILE A 355 -8.62 5.05 -16.56
CA ILE A 355 -8.08 5.96 -15.55
C ILE A 355 -6.89 6.69 -16.16
N ASN A 356 -6.80 7.99 -15.91
CA ASN A 356 -5.73 8.81 -16.44
C ASN A 356 -4.47 8.67 -15.58
N VAL A 357 -3.39 8.21 -16.19
CA VAL A 357 -2.09 8.01 -15.54
C VAL A 357 -1.01 8.61 -16.43
N HIS A 358 -0.21 9.52 -15.87
CA HIS A 358 0.80 10.25 -16.62
C HIS A 358 2.18 10.13 -16.00
N LEU A 359 3.17 9.78 -16.81
CA LEU A 359 4.58 9.73 -16.44
C LEU A 359 5.24 11.09 -16.68
N ARG A 360 5.92 11.60 -15.67
CA ARG A 360 6.70 12.83 -15.72
C ARG A 360 7.91 12.68 -16.64
N GLY A 361 8.14 13.66 -17.51
CA GLY A 361 9.36 13.77 -18.30
C GLY A 361 10.59 13.95 -17.40
N GLY A 362 11.65 13.23 -17.71
CA GLY A 362 12.84 13.12 -16.88
C GLY A 362 12.92 11.84 -16.05
N CYS A 363 11.91 10.98 -16.07
CA CYS A 363 11.86 9.76 -15.26
C CYS A 363 11.97 8.49 -16.12
N ILE A 364 12.55 7.42 -15.54
CA ILE A 364 12.56 6.06 -16.10
C ILE A 364 11.86 5.13 -15.11
N LEU A 365 10.90 4.34 -15.59
CA LEU A 365 10.18 3.36 -14.78
C LEU A 365 10.64 1.94 -15.12
N PRO A 366 11.10 1.14 -14.14
CA PRO A 366 11.19 -0.30 -14.32
C PRO A 366 9.80 -0.94 -14.28
N THR A 367 9.54 -1.81 -15.24
CA THR A 367 8.32 -2.61 -15.34
C THR A 367 8.66 -4.09 -15.45
N GLN A 368 7.67 -4.95 -15.28
CA GLN A 368 7.83 -6.39 -15.54
C GLN A 368 6.58 -6.89 -16.24
N GLU A 369 6.69 -7.88 -17.13
CA GLU A 369 5.50 -8.43 -17.77
C GLU A 369 4.56 -9.01 -16.69
N PRO A 370 3.29 -8.58 -16.64
CA PRO A 370 2.40 -8.91 -15.54
C PRO A 370 1.96 -10.38 -15.61
N ASN A 371 1.50 -10.90 -14.47
CA ASN A 371 0.87 -12.22 -14.39
C ASN A 371 -0.20 -12.21 -13.30
N THR A 372 -0.89 -13.33 -13.07
CA THR A 372 -1.97 -13.42 -12.06
C THR A 372 -1.46 -13.46 -10.61
N THR A 373 -0.16 -13.73 -10.39
CA THR A 373 0.50 -13.70 -9.09
C THR A 373 1.90 -13.12 -9.19
N THR A 374 2.42 -12.57 -8.10
CA THR A 374 3.81 -12.07 -8.03
C THR A 374 4.83 -13.20 -8.11
N ALA A 375 4.51 -14.38 -7.59
CA ALA A 375 5.35 -15.58 -7.74
C ALA A 375 5.60 -15.89 -9.22
N ALA A 376 4.59 -15.74 -10.08
CA ALA A 376 4.73 -15.92 -11.52
C ALA A 376 5.35 -14.68 -12.19
N SER A 377 4.88 -13.47 -11.88
CA SER A 377 5.35 -12.26 -12.58
C SER A 377 6.82 -11.96 -12.30
N ARG A 378 7.36 -12.30 -11.12
CA ARG A 378 8.76 -12.03 -10.74
C ARG A 378 9.78 -12.77 -11.60
N GLY A 379 9.39 -13.88 -12.24
CA GLY A 379 10.23 -14.60 -13.20
C GLY A 379 10.13 -14.10 -14.64
N ASN A 380 9.22 -13.16 -14.92
CA ASN A 380 9.00 -12.66 -16.27
C ASN A 380 10.05 -11.60 -16.66
N PRO A 381 10.21 -11.34 -17.98
CA PRO A 381 11.07 -10.25 -18.46
C PRO A 381 10.67 -8.88 -17.90
N PHE A 382 11.68 -8.06 -17.63
CA PHE A 382 11.55 -6.65 -17.32
C PHE A 382 11.25 -5.82 -18.57
N GLY A 383 10.67 -4.64 -18.35
CA GLY A 383 10.64 -3.56 -19.31
C GLY A 383 11.17 -2.26 -18.71
N LEU A 384 11.48 -1.28 -19.57
CA LEU A 384 11.75 0.10 -19.16
C LEU A 384 10.84 1.06 -19.94
N ILE A 385 10.23 2.00 -19.23
CA ILE A 385 9.56 3.16 -19.83
C ILE A 385 10.41 4.40 -19.55
N VAL A 386 11.02 4.96 -20.59
CA VAL A 386 11.90 6.12 -20.55
C VAL A 386 11.12 7.35 -21.01
N ALA A 387 10.73 8.22 -20.09
CA ALA A 387 10.09 9.49 -20.43
C ALA A 387 11.11 10.61 -20.52
N LEU A 388 11.48 11.01 -21.74
CA LEU A 388 12.48 12.06 -21.93
C LEU A 388 11.94 13.43 -21.46
N SER A 389 12.75 14.19 -20.74
CA SER A 389 12.50 15.61 -20.50
C SER A 389 12.66 16.45 -21.77
N ASP A 390 12.38 17.76 -21.69
CA ASP A 390 12.62 18.68 -22.80
C ASP A 390 14.10 18.76 -23.22
N GLN A 391 15.03 18.39 -22.32
CA GLN A 391 16.46 18.32 -22.60
C GLN A 391 16.91 16.94 -23.11
N GLY A 392 15.99 16.01 -23.38
CA GLY A 392 16.31 14.66 -23.84
C GLY A 392 17.03 13.82 -22.77
N ILE A 393 16.82 14.15 -21.49
CA ILE A 393 17.38 13.39 -20.35
C ILE A 393 16.29 12.69 -19.55
N ALA A 394 16.61 11.53 -18.98
CA ALA A 394 15.79 10.87 -17.97
C ALA A 394 16.66 10.04 -17.00
N ARG A 395 16.18 9.83 -15.77
CA ARG A 395 16.81 8.97 -14.77
C ARG A 395 15.75 8.10 -14.09
N GLY A 396 16.11 6.87 -13.76
CA GLY A 396 15.34 6.02 -12.88
C GLY A 396 16.23 4.99 -12.20
N GLU A 397 15.61 4.10 -11.45
CA GLU A 397 16.32 3.09 -10.68
C GLU A 397 15.43 1.88 -10.40
N LEU A 398 16.07 0.76 -10.11
CA LEU A 398 15.45 -0.50 -9.72
C LEU A 398 16.17 -1.04 -8.49
N PHE A 399 15.40 -1.33 -7.44
CA PHE A 399 15.81 -2.18 -6.33
C PHE A 399 15.21 -3.57 -6.50
N TRP A 400 16.03 -4.62 -6.36
CA TRP A 400 15.59 -6.00 -6.52
C TRP A 400 16.28 -6.94 -5.53
N ASP A 401 15.50 -7.65 -4.73
CA ASP A 401 15.95 -8.75 -3.88
C ASP A 401 15.03 -9.96 -4.06
N ASP A 402 15.12 -10.96 -3.18
CA ASP A 402 14.27 -12.15 -3.26
C ASP A 402 12.77 -11.90 -3.00
N GLY A 403 12.43 -10.73 -2.46
CA GLY A 403 11.06 -10.27 -2.22
C GLY A 403 10.51 -10.58 -0.82
N GLU A 404 11.19 -11.39 0.00
CA GLU A 404 10.60 -11.90 1.26
C GLU A 404 11.58 -12.10 2.42
N SER A 405 12.89 -12.22 2.16
CA SER A 405 13.86 -12.47 3.24
C SER A 405 14.01 -11.28 4.17
N LEU A 406 14.33 -11.59 5.43
CA LEU A 406 14.62 -10.59 6.44
C LEU A 406 15.98 -9.93 6.15
N LEU A 407 16.08 -8.63 6.43
CA LEU A 407 17.35 -7.88 6.47
C LEU A 407 18.14 -7.87 5.15
N THR A 408 17.50 -8.05 4.00
CA THR A 408 18.21 -8.09 2.70
C THR A 408 18.99 -6.82 2.43
N TYR A 409 18.43 -5.66 2.74
CA TYR A 409 19.12 -4.39 2.56
C TYR A 409 20.33 -4.26 3.50
N GLU A 410 20.14 -4.55 4.78
CA GLU A 410 21.18 -4.46 5.81
C GLU A 410 22.33 -5.45 5.58
N ASN A 411 22.03 -6.62 5.01
CA ASN A 411 23.03 -7.66 4.70
C ASN A 411 23.70 -7.47 3.33
N GLY A 412 23.17 -6.59 2.46
CA GLY A 412 23.65 -6.47 1.08
C GLY A 412 23.12 -7.57 0.14
N ASP A 413 22.02 -8.24 0.48
CA ASP A 413 21.40 -9.30 -0.32
C ASP A 413 20.39 -8.76 -1.35
N TYR A 414 20.84 -7.82 -2.19
CA TYR A 414 20.00 -7.15 -3.19
C TYR A 414 20.80 -6.72 -4.43
N THR A 415 20.08 -6.31 -5.48
CA THR A 415 20.62 -5.67 -6.68
C THR A 415 20.03 -4.27 -6.78
N GLU A 416 20.87 -3.30 -7.10
CA GLU A 416 20.48 -1.90 -7.33
C GLU A 416 21.06 -1.43 -8.66
N ILE A 417 20.19 -0.95 -9.54
CA ILE A 417 20.53 -0.51 -10.88
C ILE A 417 20.00 0.90 -11.09
N ILE A 418 20.86 1.81 -11.55
CA ILE A 418 20.48 3.13 -12.03
C ILE A 418 20.35 3.08 -13.56
N PHE A 419 19.30 3.69 -14.08
CA PHE A 419 19.10 3.89 -15.51
C PHE A 419 19.21 5.37 -15.84
N ILE A 420 19.95 5.70 -16.90
CA ILE A 420 20.11 7.08 -17.35
C ILE A 420 19.93 7.12 -18.86
N ALA A 421 19.07 8.02 -19.33
CA ALA A 421 18.95 8.39 -20.73
C ALA A 421 19.52 9.80 -20.94
N LYS A 422 20.42 9.96 -21.91
CA LYS A 422 20.99 11.25 -22.32
C LYS A 422 21.63 11.12 -23.71
N ASN A 423 21.54 12.16 -24.53
CA ASN A 423 22.17 12.20 -25.87
C ASN A 423 21.77 11.00 -26.74
N ASN A 424 20.49 10.61 -26.70
CA ASN A 424 19.95 9.44 -27.39
C ASN A 424 20.58 8.09 -27.00
N VAL A 425 21.16 8.01 -25.80
CA VAL A 425 21.70 6.79 -25.21
C VAL A 425 20.97 6.51 -23.91
N LEU A 426 20.38 5.33 -23.79
CA LEU A 426 19.97 4.73 -22.52
C LEU A 426 21.09 3.80 -22.05
N PHE A 427 21.58 3.98 -20.83
CA PHE A 427 22.56 3.07 -20.23
C PHE A 427 22.13 2.64 -18.83
N SER A 428 22.51 1.43 -18.44
CA SER A 428 22.37 0.93 -17.07
C SER A 428 23.70 0.99 -16.32
N GLU A 429 23.63 1.36 -15.06
CA GLU A 429 24.74 1.37 -14.11
C GLU A 429 24.37 0.49 -12.92
N ILE A 430 25.10 -0.61 -12.74
CA ILE A 430 24.91 -1.52 -11.60
C ILE A 430 25.66 -0.94 -10.41
N ILE A 431 24.90 -0.51 -9.40
CA ILE A 431 25.43 0.06 -8.15
C ILE A 431 25.75 -1.05 -7.15
N HIS A 432 24.88 -2.04 -7.08
CA HIS A 432 25.06 -3.23 -6.26
C HIS A 432 24.50 -4.45 -6.98
N LEU A 433 25.17 -5.60 -6.89
CA LEU A 433 24.81 -6.82 -7.62
C LEU A 433 24.68 -8.00 -6.67
N ASN A 434 23.61 -8.76 -6.83
CA ASN A 434 23.36 -10.01 -6.13
C ASN A 434 22.71 -11.03 -7.08
N SER A 435 22.93 -12.33 -6.83
CA SER A 435 22.47 -13.42 -7.68
C SER A 435 20.94 -13.51 -7.84
N GLN A 436 20.14 -12.82 -7.04
CA GLN A 436 18.68 -12.77 -7.20
C GLN A 436 18.20 -12.15 -8.53
N ILE A 437 19.07 -11.43 -9.24
CA ILE A 437 18.78 -10.89 -10.59
C ILE A 437 19.18 -11.86 -11.72
N ASP A 438 19.90 -12.95 -11.39
CA ASP A 438 20.52 -13.82 -12.39
C ASP A 438 19.48 -14.43 -13.35
N GLY A 439 19.78 -14.36 -14.64
CA GLY A 439 18.90 -14.87 -15.69
C GLY A 439 17.68 -14.00 -16.01
N LEU A 440 17.36 -12.98 -15.20
CA LEU A 440 16.30 -12.03 -15.51
C LEU A 440 16.73 -11.11 -16.64
N LYS A 441 15.82 -10.89 -17.59
CA LYS A 441 16.08 -10.20 -18.85
C LYS A 441 15.29 -8.91 -18.96
N LEU A 442 15.87 -7.90 -19.59
CA LEU A 442 15.14 -6.79 -20.19
C LEU A 442 14.57 -7.26 -21.54
N GLY A 443 13.24 -7.32 -21.62
CA GLY A 443 12.48 -7.75 -22.79
C GLY A 443 11.92 -6.62 -23.63
N SER A 444 11.64 -5.45 -23.02
CA SER A 444 11.08 -4.30 -23.74
C SER A 444 11.62 -2.96 -23.26
N VAL A 445 11.71 -1.99 -24.18
CA VAL A 445 12.03 -0.59 -23.86
C VAL A 445 11.12 0.32 -24.69
N PHE A 446 10.44 1.23 -24.01
CA PHE A 446 9.66 2.30 -24.61
C PHE A 446 10.33 3.63 -24.30
N VAL A 447 10.68 4.41 -25.32
CA VAL A 447 11.26 5.74 -25.15
C VAL A 447 10.27 6.77 -25.66
N PHE A 448 9.72 7.57 -24.74
CA PHE A 448 8.75 8.61 -25.04
C PHE A 448 9.43 9.94 -25.30
N GLY A 449 8.92 10.69 -26.28
CA GLY A 449 9.41 12.02 -26.64
C GLY A 449 10.71 11.98 -27.45
N VAL A 450 10.89 10.96 -28.30
CA VAL A 450 11.97 10.92 -29.29
C VAL A 450 11.52 11.79 -30.48
N PRO A 451 12.10 12.97 -30.73
CA PRO A 451 11.50 13.97 -31.63
C PRO A 451 11.53 13.58 -33.12
N PHE A 452 12.44 12.68 -33.51
CA PHE A 452 12.61 12.25 -34.89
C PHE A 452 12.66 10.73 -34.96
N ALA A 453 12.07 10.17 -36.03
CA ALA A 453 12.10 8.73 -36.27
C ALA A 453 13.57 8.26 -36.39
N PRO A 454 14.03 7.35 -35.52
CA PRO A 454 15.40 6.88 -35.60
C PRO A 454 15.60 6.01 -36.84
N GLN A 455 16.70 6.22 -37.55
CA GLN A 455 17.09 5.43 -38.71
C GLN A 455 17.75 4.11 -38.29
N LYS A 456 18.43 4.11 -37.14
CA LYS A 456 19.14 2.95 -36.61
C LYS A 456 19.04 2.92 -35.09
N VAL A 457 18.92 1.71 -34.56
CA VAL A 457 18.97 1.44 -33.12
C VAL A 457 20.02 0.37 -32.86
N SER A 458 20.83 0.54 -31.82
CA SER A 458 21.81 -0.46 -31.40
C SER A 458 21.62 -0.84 -29.94
N VAL A 459 21.89 -2.11 -29.63
CA VAL A 459 21.91 -2.67 -28.28
C VAL A 459 23.30 -3.25 -28.05
N ASN A 460 24.02 -2.75 -27.05
CA ASN A 460 25.41 -3.11 -26.75
C ASN A 460 26.34 -3.01 -27.97
N GLY A 461 26.12 -1.99 -28.81
CA GLY A 461 26.89 -1.75 -30.04
C GLY A 461 26.47 -2.58 -31.25
N PHE A 462 25.52 -3.51 -31.12
CA PHE A 462 24.98 -4.32 -32.22
C PHE A 462 23.71 -3.69 -32.76
N TRP A 463 23.65 -3.49 -34.08
CA TRP A 463 22.46 -2.96 -34.76
C TRP A 463 21.30 -3.96 -34.72
N ILE A 464 20.12 -3.48 -34.37
CA ILE A 464 18.88 -4.26 -34.39
C ILE A 464 17.94 -3.75 -35.48
N SER A 465 17.15 -4.66 -36.05
CA SER A 465 16.09 -4.33 -37.01
C SER A 465 14.69 -4.33 -36.38
N ASP A 466 14.52 -5.01 -35.24
CA ASP A 466 13.23 -5.13 -34.55
C ASP A 466 13.00 -3.95 -33.61
N PHE A 467 12.59 -2.82 -34.18
CA PHE A 467 12.08 -1.67 -33.44
C PHE A 467 10.98 -0.99 -34.25
N SER A 468 10.11 -0.25 -33.58
CA SER A 468 9.10 0.57 -34.23
C SER A 468 9.10 1.98 -33.67
N TYR A 469 8.65 2.94 -34.48
CA TYR A 469 8.52 4.32 -34.06
C TYR A 469 7.17 4.87 -34.51
N ARG A 470 6.47 5.53 -33.59
CA ARG A 470 5.20 6.19 -33.87
C ARG A 470 5.41 7.70 -33.94
N THR A 471 5.16 8.29 -35.11
CA THR A 471 5.34 9.72 -35.36
C THR A 471 4.29 10.61 -34.69
N ASP A 472 3.09 10.08 -34.43
CA ASP A 472 1.98 10.81 -33.80
C ASP A 472 2.18 11.01 -32.30
N THR A 473 2.88 10.08 -31.65
CA THR A 473 3.10 10.04 -30.20
C THR A 473 4.58 10.20 -29.82
N GLU A 474 5.49 10.24 -30.79
CA GLU A 474 6.95 10.35 -30.57
C GLU A 474 7.51 9.20 -29.71
N VAL A 475 6.99 7.99 -29.92
CA VAL A 475 7.36 6.80 -29.14
C VAL A 475 8.21 5.85 -29.96
N LEU A 476 9.43 5.60 -29.49
CA LEU A 476 10.29 4.51 -29.94
C LEU A 476 10.01 3.27 -29.09
N THR A 477 9.76 2.14 -29.73
CA THR A 477 9.46 0.86 -29.08
C THR A 477 10.47 -0.20 -29.52
N LEU A 478 11.12 -0.83 -28.54
CA LEU A 478 11.96 -2.02 -28.69
C LEU A 478 11.27 -3.15 -27.93
N GLN A 479 11.09 -4.29 -28.58
CA GLN A 479 10.49 -5.50 -28.01
C GLN A 479 11.39 -6.71 -28.26
N ASN A 480 11.06 -7.84 -27.64
CA ASN A 480 11.79 -9.10 -27.80
C ASN A 480 13.29 -9.00 -27.51
N LEU A 481 13.68 -8.07 -26.64
CA LEU A 481 15.06 -7.94 -26.19
C LEU A 481 15.43 -9.15 -25.31
N SER A 482 16.70 -9.51 -25.31
CA SER A 482 17.24 -10.56 -24.45
C SER A 482 18.53 -10.08 -23.80
N VAL A 483 18.47 -8.89 -23.21
CA VAL A 483 19.59 -8.27 -22.47
C VAL A 483 19.48 -8.68 -21.00
N LEU A 484 20.57 -9.12 -20.38
CA LEU A 484 20.57 -9.50 -18.96
C LEU A 484 20.52 -8.26 -18.08
N MET A 485 19.63 -8.26 -17.07
CA MET A 485 19.53 -7.15 -16.12
C MET A 485 20.73 -7.07 -15.18
N GLY A 486 21.37 -8.21 -14.88
CA GLY A 486 22.59 -8.29 -14.08
C GLY A 486 23.87 -7.87 -14.80
N GLU A 487 23.78 -7.41 -16.06
CA GLU A 487 24.91 -6.89 -16.83
C GLU A 487 24.67 -5.44 -17.24
N GLN A 488 25.75 -4.64 -17.28
CA GLN A 488 25.66 -3.30 -17.84
C GLN A 488 25.27 -3.38 -19.32
N PHE A 489 24.32 -2.55 -19.72
CA PHE A 489 23.86 -2.47 -21.11
C PHE A 489 23.75 -1.03 -21.58
N THR A 490 23.76 -0.88 -22.90
CA THR A 490 23.60 0.41 -23.58
C THR A 490 22.69 0.24 -24.78
N ILE A 491 21.72 1.14 -24.93
CA ILE A 491 20.82 1.22 -26.07
C ILE A 491 20.95 2.61 -26.67
N THR A 492 21.20 2.71 -27.97
CA THR A 492 21.40 3.98 -28.67
C THR A 492 20.49 4.08 -29.88
N TRP A 493 19.89 5.24 -30.11
CA TRP A 493 19.05 5.54 -31.27
C TRP A 493 19.57 6.77 -32.05
N PHE A 494 19.60 6.66 -33.39
CA PHE A 494 20.20 7.67 -34.28
C PHE A 494 19.19 8.26 -35.25
#